data_AF-A0A9C9W6E5-F1
#
_entry.id   AF-A0A9C9W6E5-F1
#
_cell.length_a   1.000
_cell.length_b   1.000
_cell.length_c   1.000
_cell.angle_alpha   90.00
_cell.angle_beta   90.00
_cell.angle_gamma   90.00
#
_symmetry.space_group_name_H-M   'P 1'
#
loop_
_entity.id
_entity.type
_entity.pdbx_description
1 polymer ?
#
loop_
_entity_poly.entity_id
_entity_poly.type
_entity_poly.pdbx_seq_one_letter_code
_entity_poly.pdbx_strand_id
1 'polypeptide(L)' 'ADGKGNHAMGAPNLTDNTWLYGGSPGVIKQTISDGRNGRMPAHRDFLGKDKVHLLAAYIYSLSNSK' A
#
# COMPACT_ATOMS: atom_id res chain seq x y z
N ALA A 1 -19.44 8.41 -7.26
CA ALA A 1 -18.14 7.75 -7.06
C ALA A 1 -17.91 7.69 -5.57
N ASP A 2 -17.82 6.49 -5.00
CA ASP A 2 -18.14 6.25 -3.57
C ASP A 2 -16.90 6.15 -2.67
N GLY A 3 -15.78 6.76 -3.09
CA GLY A 3 -14.55 6.80 -2.29
C GLY A 3 -13.82 5.45 -2.14
N LYS A 4 -14.16 4.43 -2.93
CA LYS A 4 -13.60 3.08 -2.83
C LYS A 4 -12.16 2.91 -3.34
N GLY A 5 -11.56 3.96 -3.89
CA GLY A 5 -10.20 3.90 -4.43
C GLY A 5 -10.10 3.21 -5.79
N ASN A 6 -8.87 3.07 -6.29
CA ASN A 6 -8.56 2.40 -7.55
C ASN A 6 -7.20 1.68 -7.44
N HIS A 7 -7.25 0.34 -7.39
CA HIS A 7 -6.07 -0.50 -7.23
C HIS A 7 -5.06 -0.36 -8.39
N ALA A 8 -5.52 -0.14 -9.62
CA ALA A 8 -4.64 -0.01 -10.79
C ALA A 8 -3.76 1.25 -10.71
N MET A 9 -4.26 2.30 -10.07
CA MET A 9 -3.51 3.52 -9.79
C MET A 9 -2.77 3.50 -8.45
N GLY A 10 -3.00 2.47 -7.62
CA GLY A 10 -2.55 2.45 -6.22
C GLY A 10 -3.30 3.44 -5.32
N ALA A 11 -4.46 3.95 -5.75
CA ALA A 11 -5.28 4.86 -4.94
C ALA A 11 -6.03 4.06 -3.86
N PRO A 12 -5.86 4.40 -2.57
CA PRO A 12 -6.45 3.64 -1.47
C PRO A 12 -7.96 3.88 -1.36
N ASN A 13 -8.65 2.95 -0.69
CA ASN A 13 -10.05 3.10 -0.30
C ASN A 13 -10.16 4.06 0.90
N LEU A 14 -10.95 5.12 0.77
CA LEU A 14 -11.14 6.13 1.82
C LEU A 14 -12.31 5.82 2.74
N THR A 15 -13.06 4.75 2.47
CA THR A 15 -14.24 4.34 3.26
C THR A 15 -13.95 3.26 4.29
N ASP A 16 -12.72 2.74 4.36
CA ASP A 16 -12.32 1.76 5.35
C ASP A 16 -11.48 2.37 6.48
N ASN A 17 -11.08 1.51 7.43
CA ASN A 17 -10.34 1.91 8.63
C ASN A 17 -8.82 1.67 8.50
N THR A 18 -8.30 1.33 7.32
CA THR A 18 -6.89 0.97 7.11
C THR A 18 -6.11 2.15 6.54
N TRP A 19 -5.26 2.76 7.37
CA TRP A 19 -4.53 3.98 6.99
C TRP A 19 -3.01 3.78 7.06
N LEU A 20 -2.33 3.91 5.92
CA LEU A 20 -0.85 3.87 5.87
C LEU A 20 -0.20 5.12 6.46
N TYR A 21 -0.76 6.30 6.16
CA TYR A 21 -0.20 7.59 6.58
C TYR A 21 -0.86 8.16 7.84
N GLY A 22 -1.89 7.49 8.36
CA GLY A 22 -2.73 7.94 9.49
C GLY A 22 -4.07 8.55 9.06
N GLY A 23 -5.13 8.26 9.82
CA GLY A 23 -6.51 8.67 9.52
C GLY A 23 -7.03 9.85 10.34
N SER A 24 -6.18 10.55 11.10
CA SER A 24 -6.64 11.71 11.89
C SER A 24 -6.92 12.92 10.98
N PRO A 25 -7.86 13.81 11.34
CA PRO A 25 -8.24 14.95 10.50
C PRO A 25 -7.06 15.85 10.10
N GLY A 26 -6.10 16.05 11.01
CA GLY A 26 -4.89 16.84 10.71
C GLY A 26 -4.00 16.19 9.65
N VAL A 27 -3.81 14.87 9.74
CA VAL A 27 -2.99 14.10 8.80
C VAL A 27 -3.66 13.99 7.43
N ILE A 28 -5.00 13.88 7.40
CA ILE A 28 -5.76 13.89 6.14
C ILE A 28 -5.60 15.25 5.45
N LYS A 29 -5.74 16.36 6.18
CA LYS A 29 -5.53 17.70 5.62
C LYS A 29 -4.13 17.84 5.02
N GLN A 30 -3.11 17.42 5.75
CA GLN A 30 -1.73 17.47 5.27
C GLN A 30 -1.52 16.59 4.01
N THR A 31 -2.13 15.40 3.99
CA THR A 31 -2.05 14.48 2.85
C THR A 31 -2.71 15.06 1.60
N ILE A 32 -3.79 15.85 1.77
CA ILE A 32 -4.46 16.54 0.66
C ILE A 32 -3.66 17.78 0.21
N SER A 33 -3.08 18.55 1.14
CA SER A 33 -2.34 19.77 0.81
C SER A 33 -0.99 19.47 0.15
N ASP A 34 -0.24 18.52 0.72
CA ASP A 34 1.15 18.28 0.35
C ASP A 34 1.27 17.09 -0.64
N GLY A 35 0.20 16.32 -0.78
CA GLY A 35 0.19 15.08 -1.55
C GLY A 35 1.00 13.95 -0.91
N ARG A 36 1.06 12.80 -1.59
CA ARG A 36 1.88 11.64 -1.18
C ARG A 36 2.49 10.97 -2.41
N ASN A 37 3.77 10.62 -2.30
CA ASN A 37 4.53 9.90 -3.33
C ASN A 37 5.27 8.71 -2.68
N GLY A 38 4.50 7.75 -2.17
CA GLY A 38 5.06 6.52 -1.62
C GLY A 38 5.75 5.71 -2.73
N ARG A 39 6.99 5.27 -2.49
CA ARG A 39 7.76 4.49 -3.46
C ARG A 39 8.09 3.12 -2.88
N MET A 40 7.69 2.07 -3.59
CA MET A 40 8.18 0.71 -3.34
C MET A 40 9.40 0.47 -4.24
N PRO A 41 10.62 0.34 -3.69
CA PRO A 41 11.80 0.04 -4.49
C PRO A 41 11.68 -1.34 -5.15
N ALA A 42 12.27 -1.48 -6.34
CA ALA A 42 12.34 -2.76 -7.01
C ALA A 42 13.28 -3.71 -6.24
N HIS A 43 12.75 -4.82 -5.71
CA HIS A 43 13.55 -5.78 -4.95
C HIS A 43 14.31 -6.78 -5.83
N ARG A 44 14.03 -6.84 -7.14
CA ARG A 44 14.63 -7.81 -8.07
C ARG A 44 16.16 -7.77 -8.04
N ASP A 45 16.74 -6.57 -8.11
CA ASP A 45 18.19 -6.41 -8.26
C ASP A 45 18.92 -6.62 -6.93
N PHE A 46 18.23 -6.43 -5.79
CA PHE A 46 18.78 -6.64 -4.45
C PHE A 46 18.72 -8.10 -3.99
N LEU A 47 17.59 -8.79 -4.27
CA LEU A 47 17.32 -10.12 -3.71
C LEU A 47 17.43 -11.24 -4.75
N GLY A 48 17.33 -10.94 -6.04
CA GLY A 48 17.23 -11.92 -7.11
C GLY A 48 15.82 -12.51 -7.25
N LYS A 49 15.57 -13.18 -8.38
CA LYS A 49 14.23 -13.68 -8.76
C LYS A 49 13.64 -14.65 -7.74
N ASP A 50 14.43 -15.62 -7.28
CA ASP A 50 13.92 -16.71 -6.45
C ASP A 50 13.51 -16.22 -5.05
N LYS A 51 14.32 -15.34 -4.44
CA LYS A 51 14.00 -14.76 -3.13
C LYS A 51 12.79 -13.82 -3.20
N VAL A 52 12.66 -13.03 -4.28
CA VAL A 52 11.45 -12.20 -4.49
C VAL A 52 10.21 -13.09 -4.62
N HIS A 53 10.31 -14.22 -5.31
CA HIS A 53 9.18 -15.15 -5.45
C HIS A 53 8.78 -15.76 -4.10
N LEU A 54 9.75 -16.21 -3.30
CA LEU A 54 9.49 -16.72 -1.95
C LEU A 54 8.90 -15.65 -1.03
N LEU A 55 9.42 -14.41 -1.08
CA LEU A 55 8.90 -13.30 -0.28
C LEU A 55 7.45 -12.95 -0.67
N ALA A 56 7.14 -12.95 -1.97
CA ALA A 56 5.78 -12.73 -2.45
C ALA A 56 4.82 -13.83 -1.94
N ALA A 57 5.25 -15.10 -1.97
CA ALA A 57 4.48 -16.20 -1.42
C ALA A 57 4.25 -16.05 0.10
N TYR A 58 5.27 -15.61 0.83
CA TYR A 58 5.16 -15.36 2.26
C TYR A 58 4.18 -14.22 2.58
N ILE A 59 4.28 -13.07 1.91
CA ILE A 59 3.34 -11.95 2.10
C ILE A 59 1.90 -12.38 1.77
N TYR A 60 1.72 -13.14 0.69
CA TYR A 60 0.42 -13.69 0.33
C TYR A 60 -0.13 -14.62 1.40
N SER A 61 0.73 -15.46 2.01
CA SER A 61 0.31 -16.30 3.14
C SER A 61 -0.12 -15.47 4.34
N LEU A 62 0.54 -14.36 4.69
CA LEU A 62 0.14 -13.54 5.84
C LEU A 62 -1.30 -13.02 5.75
N SER A 63 -1.76 -12.70 4.54
CA SER A 63 -3.14 -12.23 4.31
C SER A 63 -4.16 -13.36 4.16
N ASN A 64 -3.71 -14.61 3.95
CA ASN A 64 -4.56 -15.78 3.72
C ASN A 64 -4.33 -16.91 4.75
N SER A 65 -3.52 -16.67 5.78
CA SER A 65 -3.31 -17.55 6.90
C SER A 65 -4.60 -17.61 7.69
N LYS A 66 -5.26 -18.79 7.65
CA LYS A 66 -6.28 -19.15 8.62
C LYS A 66 -5.65 -19.42 9.98
#